data_AF-R6EXG3-F1
#
_entry.id   AF-R6EXG3-F1
#
_cell.length_a   1.000
_cell.length_b   1.000
_cell.length_c   1.000
_cell.angle_alpha   90.00
_cell.angle_beta   90.00
_cell.angle_gamma   90.00
#
_symmetry.space_group_name_H-M   'P 1'
#
loop_
_entity.id
_entity.type
_entity.pdbx_description
1 polymer ?
#
loop_
_entity_poly.entity_id
_entity_poly.type
_entity_poly.pdbx_seq_one_letter_code
_entity_poly.pdbx_strand_id
1 'polypeptide(L)'
;MRTLFIFLLAFITSTINAQCPDDRHPHLIDLGLHSGTMWSCCNLGTNDVNGFGDYFSGDFSSENLKKLLGDTYAIPTIDQLKELQDQCNYKFYTYNGVNGVLFTGKNGNTLFFPAAASYCGSEDGDYSINNEGSGAYWSQSHSNYDDYNDFMEFYYDDCDKDMTVCFGERKSVYNKLSIRAVKASNETSLNGITLENSDIKPYELRVNNGVVTINTNNSNKPTTWEVYNLDATCDNSGSSKKKTICINDLSKGVKIIKISIDGKSWYEKVLITH
;
A
#
# COMPACT_ATOMS: atom_id res chain seq x y z
N MET A 1 10.05 43.31 -36.91
CA MET A 1 9.32 42.04 -36.93
C MET A 1 9.64 41.30 -35.64
N ARG A 2 8.64 41.12 -34.76
CA ARG A 2 8.78 40.51 -33.43
C ARG A 2 8.89 39.00 -33.58
N THR A 3 10.01 38.42 -33.19
CA THR A 3 10.21 36.97 -33.13
C THR A 3 9.39 36.43 -31.96
N LEU A 4 8.31 35.71 -32.28
CA LEU A 4 7.43 35.06 -31.31
C LEU A 4 8.13 33.79 -30.82
N PHE A 5 8.69 33.81 -29.61
CA PHE A 5 9.16 32.60 -28.92
C PHE A 5 7.93 31.82 -28.45
N ILE A 6 7.57 30.78 -29.20
CA ILE A 6 6.60 29.79 -28.74
C ILE A 6 7.34 28.90 -27.74
N PHE A 7 7.13 29.15 -26.44
CA PHE A 7 7.46 28.17 -25.41
C PHE A 7 6.51 26.99 -25.59
N LEU A 8 7.01 25.93 -26.23
CA LEU A 8 6.37 24.63 -26.20
C LEU A 8 6.46 24.14 -24.75
N LEU A 9 5.42 24.42 -23.93
CA LEU A 9 5.23 23.68 -22.69
C LEU A 9 5.04 22.22 -23.13
N ALA A 10 6.09 21.42 -23.01
CA ALA A 10 5.95 19.99 -22.99
C ALA A 10 5.04 19.68 -21.79
N PHE A 11 3.76 19.43 -22.07
CA PHE A 11 2.94 18.66 -21.15
C PHE A 11 3.65 17.33 -21.01
N ILE A 12 4.46 17.21 -19.96
CA ILE A 12 4.80 15.91 -19.40
C ILE A 12 3.44 15.40 -18.94
N THR A 13 2.75 14.65 -19.79
CA THR A 13 1.73 13.74 -19.31
C THR A 13 2.48 12.87 -18.33
N SER A 14 2.37 13.17 -17.03
CA SER A 14 2.84 12.25 -16.01
C SER A 14 2.00 11.01 -16.24
N THR A 15 2.55 10.07 -17.01
CA THR A 15 1.97 8.76 -17.17
C THR A 15 1.85 8.24 -15.75
N ILE A 16 0.61 8.11 -15.30
CA ILE A 16 0.19 7.48 -14.04
C ILE A 16 0.65 6.01 -13.94
N ASN A 17 1.47 5.57 -14.90
CA ASN A 17 2.20 4.30 -14.94
C ASN A 17 3.50 4.28 -14.11
N ALA A 18 3.78 5.30 -13.29
CA ALA A 18 4.96 5.30 -12.41
C ALA A 18 4.86 4.31 -11.22
N GLN A 19 3.73 3.58 -11.11
CA GLN A 19 3.41 2.78 -9.94
C GLN A 19 3.96 1.35 -9.95
N CYS A 20 3.92 0.69 -11.11
CA CYS A 20 4.41 -0.67 -11.27
C CYS A 20 5.76 -0.63 -11.98
N PRO A 21 6.76 -1.41 -11.52
CA PRO A 21 8.10 -1.40 -12.10
C PRO A 21 8.12 -1.98 -13.53
N ASP A 22 7.16 -2.84 -13.87
CA ASP A 22 6.95 -3.41 -15.19
C ASP A 22 5.49 -3.86 -15.41
N ASP A 23 5.19 -4.46 -16.55
CA ASP A 23 3.84 -4.90 -16.95
C ASP A 23 3.46 -6.31 -16.41
N ARG A 24 4.30 -6.94 -15.57
CA ARG A 24 4.08 -8.29 -14.99
C ARG A 24 3.39 -8.20 -13.63
N HIS A 25 2.14 -7.80 -13.64
CA HIS A 25 1.29 -7.73 -12.46
C HIS A 25 0.93 -9.13 -11.90
N PRO A 26 0.58 -9.24 -10.59
CA PRO A 26 0.48 -8.16 -9.60
C PRO A 26 1.81 -7.82 -8.90
N HIS A 27 1.99 -6.53 -8.59
CA HIS A 27 3.08 -5.98 -7.79
C HIS A 27 2.59 -5.60 -6.39
N LEU A 28 3.50 -5.60 -5.41
CA LEU A 28 3.25 -5.07 -4.08
C LEU A 28 3.65 -3.59 -4.01
N ILE A 29 2.72 -2.77 -3.59
CA ILE A 29 2.78 -1.32 -3.56
C ILE A 29 2.90 -0.85 -2.12
N ASP A 30 3.99 -0.14 -1.83
CA ASP A 30 4.12 0.64 -0.60
C ASP A 30 3.58 2.06 -0.82
N LEU A 31 2.59 2.46 -0.03
CA LEU A 31 2.01 3.82 -0.03
C LEU A 31 2.61 4.72 1.08
N GLY A 32 3.65 4.28 1.78
CA GLY A 32 4.23 5.06 2.87
C GLY A 32 3.36 5.04 4.13
N LEU A 33 2.50 4.03 4.28
CA LEU A 33 1.58 3.88 5.41
C LEU A 33 2.33 3.56 6.70
N HIS A 34 1.80 4.02 7.83
CA HIS A 34 2.46 3.82 9.13
C HIS A 34 2.50 2.34 9.51
N SER A 35 1.42 1.60 9.22
CA SER A 35 1.37 0.15 9.39
C SER A 35 2.48 -0.57 8.61
N GLY A 36 2.96 0.00 7.51
CA GLY A 36 3.81 -0.70 6.54
C GLY A 36 3.03 -1.72 5.71
N THR A 37 1.70 -1.58 5.62
CA THR A 37 0.88 -2.39 4.74
C THR A 37 1.31 -2.17 3.29
N MET A 38 1.67 -3.27 2.61
CA MET A 38 1.88 -3.28 1.17
C MET A 38 0.62 -3.81 0.48
N TRP A 39 0.16 -3.11 -0.54
CA TRP A 39 -1.07 -3.43 -1.26
C TRP A 39 -0.77 -4.07 -2.61
N SER A 40 -1.58 -5.03 -3.04
CA SER A 40 -1.55 -5.50 -4.43
C SER A 40 -1.93 -4.37 -5.37
N CYS A 41 -1.21 -4.21 -6.49
CA CYS A 41 -1.54 -3.22 -7.51
C CYS A 41 -2.84 -3.54 -8.28
N CYS A 42 -3.33 -4.78 -8.21
CA CYS A 42 -4.54 -5.26 -8.90
C CYS A 42 -5.54 -5.87 -7.91
N ASN A 43 -6.82 -5.89 -8.29
CA ASN A 43 -7.81 -6.73 -7.61
C ASN A 43 -7.45 -8.20 -7.77
N LEU A 44 -7.78 -9.00 -6.76
CA LEU A 44 -7.58 -10.44 -6.80
C LEU A 44 -8.38 -11.04 -7.98
N GLY A 45 -7.77 -11.95 -8.74
CA GLY A 45 -8.38 -12.55 -9.94
C GLY A 45 -8.08 -11.82 -11.25
N THR A 46 -7.28 -10.73 -11.24
CA THR A 46 -6.85 -10.06 -12.48
C THR A 46 -5.39 -9.58 -12.41
N ASN A 47 -4.76 -9.47 -13.58
CA ASN A 47 -3.45 -8.85 -13.77
C ASN A 47 -3.56 -7.43 -14.36
N ASP A 48 -4.77 -6.90 -14.54
CA ASP A 48 -5.00 -5.52 -14.95
C ASP A 48 -5.19 -4.64 -13.70
N VAL A 49 -4.40 -3.57 -13.59
CA VAL A 49 -4.49 -2.58 -12.50
C VAL A 49 -5.86 -1.89 -12.43
N ASN A 50 -6.56 -1.84 -13.57
CA ASN A 50 -7.91 -1.28 -13.71
C ASN A 50 -9.00 -2.36 -13.68
N GLY A 51 -8.61 -3.63 -13.69
CA GLY A 51 -9.54 -4.73 -13.73
C GLY A 51 -10.32 -4.86 -12.43
N PHE A 52 -11.60 -5.19 -12.55
CA PHE A 52 -12.48 -5.41 -11.39
C PHE A 52 -12.09 -6.66 -10.59
N GLY A 53 -11.41 -7.62 -11.24
CA GLY A 53 -11.03 -8.88 -10.63
C GLY A 53 -12.23 -9.81 -10.44
N ASP A 54 -12.01 -10.82 -9.62
CA ASP A 54 -13.04 -11.78 -9.23
C ASP A 54 -13.82 -11.28 -8.01
N TYR A 55 -15.02 -11.83 -7.83
CA TYR A 55 -15.93 -11.50 -6.74
C TYR A 55 -16.09 -12.70 -5.81
N PHE A 56 -15.85 -12.48 -4.53
CA PHE A 56 -15.77 -13.56 -3.54
C PHE A 56 -16.84 -13.40 -2.47
N SER A 57 -17.40 -14.52 -2.02
CA SER A 57 -18.20 -14.55 -0.78
C SER A 57 -17.35 -14.13 0.42
N GLY A 58 -17.97 -13.46 1.39
CA GLY A 58 -17.34 -13.10 2.67
C GLY A 58 -17.07 -14.29 3.61
N ASP A 59 -17.51 -15.50 3.28
CA ASP A 59 -17.16 -16.72 4.04
C ASP A 59 -15.64 -16.97 4.02
N PHE A 60 -14.95 -16.54 2.96
CA PHE A 60 -13.51 -16.70 2.74
C PHE A 60 -12.95 -18.14 2.83
N SER A 61 -13.76 -19.16 3.12
CA SER A 61 -13.33 -20.56 3.21
C SER A 61 -13.06 -21.24 1.85
N SER A 62 -13.43 -20.60 0.75
CA SER A 62 -13.28 -21.10 -0.62
C SER A 62 -11.84 -21.51 -0.96
N GLU A 63 -11.65 -22.73 -1.43
CA GLU A 63 -10.34 -23.23 -1.89
C GLU A 63 -9.79 -22.43 -3.08
N ASN A 64 -10.66 -21.91 -3.95
CA ASN A 64 -10.21 -21.04 -5.05
C ASN A 64 -9.63 -19.72 -4.51
N LEU A 65 -10.27 -19.13 -3.50
CA LEU A 65 -9.78 -17.91 -2.87
C LEU A 65 -8.42 -18.15 -2.19
N LYS A 66 -8.30 -19.22 -1.40
CA LYS A 66 -7.03 -19.61 -0.77
C LYS A 66 -5.92 -19.80 -1.79
N LYS A 67 -6.22 -20.44 -2.93
CA LYS A 67 -5.25 -20.65 -4.02
C LYS A 67 -4.81 -19.33 -4.67
N LEU A 68 -5.73 -18.39 -4.88
CA LEU A 68 -5.43 -17.08 -5.47
C LEU A 68 -4.59 -16.21 -4.53
N LEU A 69 -4.87 -16.26 -3.23
CA LEU A 69 -4.07 -15.58 -2.20
C LEU A 69 -2.67 -16.21 -2.10
N GLY A 70 -2.62 -17.55 -2.12
CA GLY A 70 -1.40 -18.31 -1.87
C GLY A 70 -0.75 -17.90 -0.56
N ASP A 71 0.58 -18.02 -0.51
CA ASP A 71 1.36 -17.54 0.65
C ASP A 71 1.69 -16.04 0.53
N THR A 72 1.46 -15.40 -0.62
CA THR A 72 1.96 -14.02 -0.82
C THR A 72 0.98 -12.95 -0.35
N TYR A 73 -0.32 -13.25 -0.41
CA TYR A 73 -1.37 -12.27 -0.23
C TYR A 73 -2.33 -12.65 0.90
N ALA A 74 -2.91 -11.64 1.53
CA ALA A 74 -3.98 -11.76 2.49
C ALA A 74 -5.12 -10.80 2.14
N ILE A 75 -6.32 -11.10 2.64
CA ILE A 75 -7.47 -10.20 2.59
C ILE A 75 -7.19 -9.04 3.57
N PRO A 76 -7.40 -7.77 3.20
CA PRO A 76 -7.12 -6.66 4.10
C PRO A 76 -8.04 -6.70 5.33
N THR A 77 -7.58 -6.17 6.46
CA THR A 77 -8.44 -5.84 7.60
C THR A 77 -9.16 -4.51 7.37
N ILE A 78 -10.21 -4.24 8.14
CA ILE A 78 -10.91 -2.96 8.08
C ILE A 78 -10.00 -1.79 8.49
N ASP A 79 -9.07 -2.02 9.44
CA ASP A 79 -8.10 -1.01 9.86
C ASP A 79 -7.14 -0.64 8.74
N GLN A 80 -6.73 -1.60 7.91
CA GLN A 80 -5.89 -1.33 6.74
C GLN A 80 -6.65 -0.48 5.70
N LEU A 81 -7.92 -0.80 5.45
CA LEU A 81 -8.76 0.00 4.54
C LEU A 81 -9.01 1.41 5.09
N LYS A 82 -9.29 1.55 6.38
CA LYS A 82 -9.41 2.86 7.06
C LYS A 82 -8.12 3.66 6.99
N GLU A 83 -6.96 3.02 7.15
CA GLU A 83 -5.67 3.70 7.03
C GLU A 83 -5.47 4.33 5.64
N LEU A 84 -6.00 3.73 4.56
CA LEU A 84 -6.00 4.37 3.24
C LEU A 84 -6.78 5.69 3.26
N GLN A 85 -8.00 5.69 3.79
CA GLN A 85 -8.82 6.90 3.85
C GLN A 85 -8.21 7.97 4.76
N ASP A 86 -7.64 7.56 5.91
CA ASP A 86 -7.14 8.48 6.92
C ASP A 86 -5.74 9.03 6.61
N GLN A 87 -4.89 8.26 5.91
CA GLN A 87 -3.47 8.59 5.72
C GLN A 87 -3.07 8.89 4.28
N CYS A 88 -3.90 8.56 3.29
CA CYS A 88 -3.67 8.93 1.90
C CYS A 88 -4.55 10.13 1.49
N ASN A 89 -4.07 10.90 0.52
CA ASN A 89 -4.96 11.77 -0.24
C ASN A 89 -5.70 10.93 -1.27
N TYR A 90 -7.04 10.98 -1.31
CA TYR A 90 -7.81 10.27 -2.33
C TYR A 90 -8.59 11.23 -3.22
N LYS A 91 -8.83 10.81 -4.46
CA LYS A 91 -9.73 11.49 -5.39
C LYS A 91 -10.44 10.48 -6.28
N PHE A 92 -11.67 10.78 -6.64
CA PHE A 92 -12.39 10.03 -7.66
C PHE A 92 -11.79 10.34 -9.03
N TYR A 93 -11.55 9.29 -9.81
CA TYR A 93 -10.76 9.39 -11.03
C TYR A 93 -11.19 8.33 -12.05
N THR A 94 -11.18 8.70 -13.33
CA THR A 94 -11.39 7.77 -14.44
C THR A 94 -10.03 7.45 -15.07
N TYR A 95 -9.59 6.20 -14.94
CA TYR A 95 -8.34 5.73 -15.53
C TYR A 95 -8.62 4.72 -16.64
N ASN A 96 -8.16 5.02 -17.86
CA ASN A 96 -8.40 4.20 -19.06
C ASN A 96 -9.88 3.82 -19.27
N GLY A 97 -10.80 4.75 -18.98
CA GLY A 97 -12.25 4.54 -19.11
C GLY A 97 -12.90 3.80 -17.93
N VAL A 98 -12.13 3.40 -16.93
CA VAL A 98 -12.63 2.77 -15.69
C VAL A 98 -12.73 3.81 -14.60
N ASN A 99 -13.92 3.96 -14.02
CA ASN A 99 -14.15 4.85 -12.88
C ASN A 99 -13.59 4.21 -11.60
N GLY A 100 -13.27 5.02 -10.58
CA GLY A 100 -12.77 4.50 -9.32
C GLY A 100 -12.18 5.59 -8.41
N VAL A 101 -11.43 5.15 -7.40
CA VAL A 101 -10.76 6.01 -6.43
C VAL A 101 -9.25 5.84 -6.56
N LEU A 102 -8.52 6.95 -6.70
CA LEU A 102 -7.06 6.96 -6.66
C LEU A 102 -6.59 7.45 -5.29
N PHE A 103 -5.98 6.55 -4.51
CA PHE A 103 -5.28 6.89 -3.28
C PHE A 103 -3.84 7.29 -3.59
N THR A 104 -3.34 8.32 -2.94
CA THR A 104 -1.96 8.80 -3.03
C THR A 104 -1.33 8.81 -1.64
N GLY A 105 -0.34 7.95 -1.45
CA GLY A 105 0.45 7.83 -0.24
C GLY A 105 1.32 9.05 0.05
N LYS A 106 1.78 9.19 1.29
CA LYS A 106 2.70 10.28 1.70
C LYS A 106 4.06 10.18 1.01
N ASN A 107 4.44 8.99 0.55
CA ASN A 107 5.62 8.77 -0.27
C ASN A 107 5.42 9.15 -1.75
N GLY A 108 4.21 9.58 -2.16
CA GLY A 108 3.87 9.95 -3.53
C GLY A 108 3.47 8.78 -4.43
N ASN A 109 3.55 7.53 -3.94
CA ASN A 109 3.03 6.38 -4.67
C ASN A 109 1.50 6.40 -4.67
N THR A 110 0.89 5.82 -5.69
CA THR A 110 -0.56 5.83 -5.90
C THR A 110 -1.15 4.44 -6.02
N LEU A 111 -2.40 4.25 -5.62
CA LEU A 111 -3.10 2.98 -5.79
C LEU A 111 -4.54 3.25 -6.26
N PHE A 112 -4.89 2.69 -7.41
CA PHE A 112 -6.22 2.85 -7.99
C PHE A 112 -7.12 1.67 -7.61
N PHE A 113 -8.29 2.00 -7.06
CA PHE A 113 -9.39 1.08 -6.79
C PHE A 113 -10.50 1.32 -7.82
N PRO A 114 -10.67 0.44 -8.80
CA PRO A 114 -11.78 0.50 -9.74
C PRO A 114 -13.13 0.49 -9.04
N ALA A 115 -14.10 1.16 -9.63
CA ALA A 115 -15.51 1.10 -9.32
C ALA A 115 -16.05 -0.29 -9.70
N ALA A 116 -15.62 -1.30 -8.95
CA ALA A 116 -15.90 -2.70 -9.19
C ALA A 116 -17.29 -3.11 -8.69
N ALA A 117 -18.20 -2.17 -8.40
CA ALA A 117 -19.54 -2.44 -7.88
C ALA A 117 -19.54 -3.50 -6.75
N SER A 118 -20.66 -4.22 -6.62
CA SER A 118 -20.82 -5.41 -5.80
C SER A 118 -21.80 -6.36 -6.47
N TYR A 119 -21.75 -7.65 -6.13
CA TYR A 119 -22.80 -8.59 -6.48
C TYR A 119 -23.54 -9.03 -5.22
N CYS A 120 -24.86 -8.84 -5.15
CA CYS A 120 -25.68 -9.31 -4.02
C CYS A 120 -26.90 -10.08 -4.55
N GLY A 121 -27.06 -11.31 -4.10
CA GLY A 121 -28.24 -12.12 -4.41
C GLY A 121 -29.20 -12.16 -3.23
N SER A 122 -29.78 -11.02 -2.84
CA SER A 122 -30.79 -10.95 -1.75
C SER A 122 -32.14 -10.40 -2.24
N GLU A 123 -33.15 -10.48 -1.37
CA GLU A 123 -34.50 -9.92 -1.60
C GLU A 123 -34.51 -8.39 -1.79
N ASP A 124 -33.43 -7.71 -1.38
CA ASP A 124 -33.28 -6.24 -1.41
C ASP A 124 -32.77 -5.69 -2.75
N GLY A 125 -32.51 -6.56 -3.73
CA GLY A 125 -32.11 -6.21 -5.10
C GLY A 125 -30.83 -6.91 -5.56
N ASP A 126 -30.67 -7.03 -6.87
CA ASP A 126 -29.48 -7.62 -7.52
C ASP A 126 -28.57 -6.48 -8.01
N TYR A 127 -27.43 -6.26 -7.34
CA TYR A 127 -26.40 -5.39 -7.89
C TYR A 127 -25.61 -6.18 -8.94
N SER A 128 -25.62 -5.69 -10.19
CA SER A 128 -24.83 -6.25 -11.26
C SER A 128 -23.48 -5.55 -11.36
N ILE A 129 -22.45 -6.30 -11.76
CA ILE A 129 -21.11 -5.76 -12.02
C ILE A 129 -21.23 -4.70 -13.12
N ASN A 130 -20.85 -3.47 -12.79
CA ASN A 130 -20.93 -2.33 -13.71
C ASN A 130 -19.75 -1.37 -13.50
N ASN A 131 -19.63 -0.36 -14.36
CA ASN A 131 -18.62 0.71 -14.25
C ASN A 131 -19.31 2.06 -13.93
N GLU A 132 -20.44 2.02 -13.24
CA GLU A 132 -21.31 3.19 -12.99
C GLU A 132 -20.78 4.10 -11.87
N GLY A 133 -19.61 3.79 -11.31
CA GLY A 133 -18.87 4.67 -10.40
C GLY A 133 -18.83 4.20 -8.94
N SER A 134 -19.56 3.15 -8.57
CA SER A 134 -19.47 2.56 -7.22
C SER A 134 -18.51 1.38 -7.16
N GLY A 135 -17.89 1.13 -6.01
CA GLY A 135 -17.01 -0.02 -5.79
C GLY A 135 -17.02 -0.47 -4.34
N ALA A 136 -17.09 -1.78 -4.13
CA ALA A 136 -17.12 -2.38 -2.80
C ALA A 136 -16.04 -3.47 -2.64
N TYR A 137 -15.39 -3.45 -1.48
CA TYR A 137 -14.17 -4.19 -1.21
C TYR A 137 -14.24 -4.90 0.13
N TRP A 138 -14.10 -6.22 0.12
CA TRP A 138 -14.11 -7.00 1.35
C TRP A 138 -12.92 -6.69 2.24
N SER A 139 -13.20 -6.68 3.55
CA SER A 139 -12.21 -6.91 4.58
C SER A 139 -12.42 -8.29 5.22
N GLN A 140 -11.36 -8.86 5.81
CA GLN A 140 -11.48 -10.05 6.67
C GLN A 140 -11.95 -9.73 8.09
N SER A 141 -12.21 -8.47 8.42
CA SER A 141 -12.68 -8.09 9.75
C SER A 141 -14.15 -8.47 9.90
N HIS A 142 -14.46 -9.19 10.98
CA HIS A 142 -15.84 -9.51 11.34
C HIS A 142 -16.52 -8.30 11.98
N SER A 143 -17.78 -8.09 11.60
CA SER A 143 -18.63 -7.09 12.25
C SER A 143 -19.12 -7.58 13.62
N ASN A 144 -19.96 -6.79 14.29
CA ASN A 144 -20.64 -7.22 15.52
C ASN A 144 -21.84 -8.14 15.28
N TYR A 145 -22.25 -8.33 14.02
CA TYR A 145 -23.33 -9.24 13.65
C TYR A 145 -22.78 -10.58 13.17
N ASP A 146 -23.42 -11.66 13.61
CA ASP A 146 -23.10 -13.02 13.14
C ASP A 146 -23.26 -13.11 11.62
N ASP A 147 -22.29 -13.74 10.96
CA ASP A 147 -22.22 -13.91 9.50
C ASP A 147 -22.11 -12.61 8.69
N TYR A 148 -21.61 -11.52 9.28
CA TYR A 148 -21.31 -10.27 8.57
C TYR A 148 -19.83 -9.91 8.68
N ASN A 149 -19.29 -9.37 7.59
CA ASN A 149 -17.95 -8.79 7.56
C ASN A 149 -18.01 -7.30 7.25
N ASP A 150 -17.02 -6.59 7.74
CA ASP A 150 -16.79 -5.21 7.38
C ASP A 150 -16.28 -5.11 5.93
N PHE A 151 -16.65 -4.04 5.25
CA PHE A 151 -16.20 -3.73 3.91
C PHE A 151 -15.99 -2.23 3.74
N MET A 152 -15.18 -1.87 2.74
CA MET A 152 -15.06 -0.50 2.25
C MET A 152 -15.92 -0.35 1.00
N GLU A 153 -16.64 0.77 0.91
CA GLU A 153 -17.41 1.13 -0.26
C GLU A 153 -17.10 2.56 -0.69
N PHE A 154 -17.28 2.82 -1.97
CA PHE A 154 -17.45 4.17 -2.44
C PHE A 154 -18.55 4.24 -3.48
N TYR A 155 -19.31 5.33 -3.45
CA TYR A 155 -20.49 5.54 -4.29
C TYR A 155 -20.80 7.04 -4.37
N TYR A 156 -21.72 7.41 -5.26
CA TYR A 156 -22.24 8.78 -5.34
C TYR A 156 -23.33 8.96 -4.28
N ASP A 157 -23.08 9.84 -3.30
CA ASP A 157 -24.06 10.17 -2.27
C ASP A 157 -25.04 11.22 -2.79
N ASP A 158 -26.30 10.83 -2.92
CA ASP A 158 -27.35 11.72 -3.39
C ASP A 158 -27.71 12.85 -2.42
N CYS A 159 -27.42 12.70 -1.13
CA CYS A 159 -27.65 13.74 -0.14
C CYS A 159 -26.58 14.82 -0.22
N ASP A 160 -25.32 14.39 -0.29
CA ASP A 160 -24.16 15.29 -0.32
C ASP A 160 -23.83 15.78 -1.74
N LYS A 161 -24.43 15.16 -2.77
CA LYS A 161 -24.16 15.42 -4.19
C LYS A 161 -22.67 15.33 -4.54
N ASP A 162 -21.98 14.39 -3.89
CA ASP A 162 -20.57 14.12 -4.07
C ASP A 162 -20.29 12.63 -3.96
N MET A 163 -19.14 12.21 -4.48
CA MET A 163 -18.64 10.87 -4.31
C MET A 163 -18.02 10.72 -2.91
N THR A 164 -18.34 9.63 -2.23
CA THR A 164 -17.87 9.38 -0.85
C THR A 164 -17.25 8.00 -0.71
N VAL A 165 -16.22 7.88 0.12
CA VAL A 165 -15.69 6.61 0.63
C VAL A 165 -16.25 6.37 2.03
N CYS A 166 -16.85 5.21 2.25
CA CYS A 166 -17.43 4.83 3.54
C CYS A 166 -17.11 3.38 3.90
N PHE A 167 -17.51 3.00 5.10
CA PHE A 167 -17.38 1.64 5.62
C PHE A 167 -18.73 1.17 6.11
N GLY A 168 -18.98 -0.12 5.96
CA GLY A 168 -20.19 -0.74 6.48
C GLY A 168 -19.95 -2.22 6.72
N GLU A 169 -21.04 -2.92 6.99
CA GLU A 169 -21.07 -4.36 7.18
C GLU A 169 -22.04 -5.01 6.19
N ARG A 170 -21.69 -6.18 5.66
CA ARG A 170 -22.56 -6.95 4.76
C ARG A 170 -22.51 -8.43 5.10
N LYS A 171 -23.63 -9.10 4.88
CA LYS A 171 -23.76 -10.54 5.13
C LYS A 171 -22.84 -11.34 4.23
N SER A 172 -21.99 -12.14 4.82
CA SER A 172 -20.84 -12.80 4.18
C SER A 172 -21.26 -13.75 3.06
N VAL A 173 -22.31 -14.55 3.26
CA VAL A 173 -22.67 -15.66 2.35
C VAL A 173 -23.47 -15.25 1.10
N TYR A 174 -24.17 -14.10 1.13
CA TYR A 174 -25.04 -13.66 0.02
C TYR A 174 -24.43 -12.56 -0.84
N ASN A 175 -23.37 -11.93 -0.34
CA ASN A 175 -22.68 -10.85 -1.02
C ASN A 175 -21.37 -11.36 -1.59
N LYS A 176 -21.05 -10.93 -2.81
CA LYS A 176 -19.75 -11.13 -3.42
C LYS A 176 -19.14 -9.78 -3.77
N LEU A 177 -18.00 -9.47 -3.16
CA LEU A 177 -17.26 -8.24 -3.39
C LEU A 177 -15.87 -8.55 -3.93
N SER A 178 -15.24 -7.56 -4.54
CA SER A 178 -13.83 -7.64 -4.92
C SER A 178 -12.93 -7.63 -3.69
N ILE A 179 -11.70 -8.14 -3.84
CA ILE A 179 -10.66 -8.07 -2.82
C ILE A 179 -9.46 -7.34 -3.42
N ARG A 180 -9.07 -6.21 -2.83
CA ARG A 180 -7.75 -5.60 -3.05
C ARG A 180 -6.81 -6.19 -2.01
N ALA A 181 -6.11 -7.25 -2.37
CA ALA A 181 -5.29 -7.98 -1.41
C ALA A 181 -4.13 -7.13 -0.89
N VAL A 182 -3.68 -7.44 0.32
CA VAL A 182 -2.44 -6.91 0.91
C VAL A 182 -1.39 -8.00 0.91
N LYS A 183 -0.11 -7.65 1.07
CA LYS A 183 0.93 -8.65 1.34
C LYS A 183 0.53 -9.43 2.58
N ALA A 184 0.53 -10.76 2.48
CA ALA A 184 0.38 -11.60 3.65
C ALA A 184 1.47 -11.24 4.64
N SER A 185 1.08 -11.03 5.89
CA SER A 185 1.99 -11.10 7.02
C SER A 185 2.39 -12.56 7.23
N ASN A 186 2.95 -13.19 6.20
CA ASN A 186 3.92 -14.24 6.45
C ASN A 186 4.98 -13.59 7.31
N GLU A 187 5.56 -14.38 8.20
CA GLU A 187 6.82 -14.02 8.80
C GLU A 187 7.83 -13.76 7.67
N THR A 188 7.84 -12.54 7.11
CA THR A 188 9.06 -11.95 6.60
C THR A 188 10.04 -12.20 7.71
N SER A 189 11.23 -12.68 7.38
CA SER A 189 12.37 -12.86 8.30
C SER A 189 12.76 -11.59 9.09
N LEU A 190 11.93 -10.53 9.01
CA LEU A 190 11.86 -9.33 9.82
C LEU A 190 11.00 -9.48 11.10
N ASN A 191 10.13 -10.50 11.25
CA ASN A 191 9.32 -10.69 12.49
C ASN A 191 10.13 -11.15 13.71
N GLY A 192 11.41 -11.47 13.54
CA GLY A 192 12.38 -11.58 14.64
C GLY A 192 13.01 -10.25 15.06
N ILE A 193 12.69 -9.16 14.34
CA ILE A 193 13.04 -7.81 14.76
C ILE A 193 11.95 -7.36 15.73
N THR A 194 12.09 -7.79 16.97
CA THR A 194 11.49 -7.01 18.04
C THR A 194 12.13 -5.63 17.95
N LEU A 195 11.36 -4.57 17.71
CA LEU A 195 11.79 -3.19 17.98
C LEU A 195 11.91 -2.95 19.51
N GLU A 196 12.29 -3.98 20.26
CA GLU A 196 12.67 -3.85 21.66
C GLU A 196 14.09 -3.31 21.68
N ASN A 197 14.18 -1.99 21.76
CA ASN A 197 15.38 -1.31 22.23
C ASN A 197 15.53 -1.52 23.74
N SER A 198 15.79 -2.74 24.19
CA SER A 198 16.22 -2.95 25.59
C SER A 198 17.65 -2.44 25.79
N ASP A 199 18.48 -2.46 24.73
CA ASP A 199 19.81 -1.88 24.71
C ASP A 199 19.77 -0.40 24.27
N ILE A 200 20.47 0.47 25.01
CA ILE A 200 20.66 1.88 24.64
C ILE A 200 21.31 1.97 23.25
N LYS A 201 20.64 2.64 22.30
CA LYS A 201 21.16 2.86 20.95
C LYS A 201 22.46 3.69 21.00
N PRO A 202 23.59 3.20 20.45
CA PRO A 202 24.86 3.93 20.44
C PRO A 202 24.94 4.97 19.29
N TYR A 203 23.81 5.32 18.69
CA TYR A 203 23.70 6.23 17.56
C TYR A 203 22.39 7.03 17.61
N GLU A 204 22.39 8.19 16.95
CA GLU A 204 21.17 8.90 16.56
C GLU A 204 20.91 8.69 15.06
N LEU A 205 19.65 8.45 14.69
CA LEU A 205 19.22 8.40 13.29
C LEU A 205 18.26 9.57 13.00
N ARG A 206 18.48 10.23 11.86
CA ARG A 206 17.59 11.29 11.35
C ARG A 206 17.34 11.07 9.87
N VAL A 207 16.12 11.36 9.43
CA VAL A 207 15.74 11.34 8.01
C VAL A 207 15.37 12.76 7.59
N ASN A 208 16.08 13.28 6.58
CA ASN A 208 15.82 14.62 6.03
C ASN A 208 15.92 14.56 4.51
N ASN A 209 14.85 14.95 3.80
CA ASN A 209 14.78 15.02 2.33
C ASN A 209 15.41 13.79 1.65
N GLY A 210 14.94 12.60 2.04
CA GLY A 210 15.39 11.35 1.43
C GLY A 210 16.74 10.81 1.91
N VAL A 211 17.47 11.58 2.71
CA VAL A 211 18.79 11.20 3.24
C VAL A 211 18.64 10.70 4.67
N VAL A 212 19.17 9.50 4.93
CA VAL A 212 19.30 8.97 6.28
C VAL A 212 20.68 9.32 6.83
N THR A 213 20.70 10.05 7.94
CA THR A 213 21.92 10.38 8.67
C THR A 213 22.01 9.55 9.94
N ILE A 214 23.10 8.81 10.10
CA ILE A 214 23.43 8.06 11.31
C ILE A 214 24.63 8.75 11.97
N ASN A 215 24.45 9.24 13.20
CA ASN A 215 25.51 9.80 14.02
C ASN A 215 25.87 8.82 15.12
N THR A 216 27.08 8.27 15.09
CA THR A 216 27.56 7.30 16.07
C THR A 216 28.47 7.99 17.09
N ASN A 217 28.38 7.56 18.34
CA ASN A 217 29.23 8.08 19.41
C ASN A 217 30.66 7.51 19.39
N ASN A 218 30.93 6.52 18.52
CA ASN A 218 32.11 5.67 18.59
C ASN A 218 32.90 5.70 17.28
N SER A 219 34.08 6.33 17.27
CA SER A 219 34.89 6.54 16.06
C SER A 219 35.83 5.38 15.70
N ASN A 220 35.88 4.32 16.52
CA ASN A 220 36.96 3.33 16.41
C ASN A 220 36.52 2.00 15.78
N LYS A 221 35.23 1.78 15.52
CA LYS A 221 34.71 0.53 14.98
C LYS A 221 33.86 0.78 13.73
N PRO A 222 33.90 -0.11 12.72
CA PRO A 222 33.07 0.05 11.54
C PRO A 222 31.60 -0.15 11.92
N THR A 223 30.78 0.81 11.52
CA THR A 223 29.33 0.68 11.47
C THR A 223 28.98 0.17 10.08
N THR A 224 28.22 -0.92 10.02
CA THR A 224 27.60 -1.41 8.78
C THR A 224 26.12 -1.10 8.78
N TRP A 225 25.56 -0.94 7.59
CA TRP A 225 24.13 -0.79 7.42
C TRP A 225 23.61 -1.63 6.25
N GLU A 226 22.37 -2.05 6.38
CA GLU A 226 21.57 -2.67 5.33
C GLU A 226 20.19 -2.00 5.36
N VAL A 227 19.73 -1.50 4.22
CA VAL A 227 18.44 -0.83 4.05
C VAL A 227 17.58 -1.73 3.18
N TYR A 228 16.43 -2.11 3.70
CA TYR A 228 15.50 -3.01 3.05
C TYR A 228 14.17 -2.31 2.76
N ASN A 229 13.60 -2.61 1.60
CA ASN A 229 12.20 -2.37 1.29
C ASN A 229 11.30 -3.33 2.10
N LEU A 230 10.01 -3.02 2.22
CA LEU A 230 9.05 -3.89 2.93
C LEU A 230 8.82 -5.25 2.25
N ASP A 231 9.17 -5.38 0.98
CA ASP A 231 9.21 -6.67 0.26
C ASP A 231 10.48 -7.49 0.55
N ALA A 232 11.34 -7.01 1.46
CA ALA A 232 12.64 -7.56 1.83
C ALA A 232 13.72 -7.45 0.73
N THR A 233 13.47 -6.74 -0.37
CA THR A 233 14.53 -6.41 -1.33
C THR A 233 15.50 -5.40 -0.73
N CYS A 234 16.80 -5.57 -1.01
CA CYS A 234 17.84 -4.65 -0.55
C CYS A 234 17.81 -3.37 -1.39
N ASP A 235 17.64 -2.22 -0.73
CA ASP A 235 17.67 -0.89 -1.34
C ASP A 235 19.09 -0.30 -1.29
N ASN A 236 19.80 -0.51 -0.17
CA ASN A 236 21.17 -0.03 0.00
C ASN A 236 21.92 -0.85 1.05
N SER A 237 23.25 -0.95 0.95
CA SER A 237 24.08 -1.47 2.04
C SER A 237 25.48 -0.85 2.01
N GLY A 238 26.17 -0.88 3.15
CA GLY A 238 27.52 -0.34 3.22
C GLY A 238 28.18 -0.45 4.57
N SER A 239 29.39 0.12 4.65
CA SER A 239 30.16 0.21 5.89
C SER A 239 30.96 1.50 5.97
N SER A 240 31.16 2.01 7.19
CA SER A 240 31.94 3.22 7.43
C SER A 240 32.51 3.23 8.84
N LYS A 241 33.69 3.84 9.00
CA LYS A 241 34.28 4.17 10.30
C LYS A 241 34.05 5.63 10.70
N LYS A 242 33.29 6.39 9.90
CA LYS A 242 32.98 7.80 10.18
C LYS A 242 31.97 7.89 11.32
N LYS A 243 32.11 8.94 12.13
CA LYS A 243 31.11 9.31 13.16
C LYS A 243 29.75 9.66 12.54
N THR A 244 29.76 10.32 11.39
CA THR A 244 28.54 10.67 10.65
C THR A 244 28.53 9.91 9.34
N ILE A 245 27.44 9.19 9.11
CA ILE A 245 27.20 8.38 7.92
C ILE A 245 25.94 8.94 7.26
N CYS A 246 26.04 9.28 5.98
CA CYS A 246 24.89 9.70 5.18
C CYS A 246 24.61 8.60 4.16
N ILE A 247 23.42 8.03 4.23
CA ILE A 247 22.91 7.07 3.24
C ILE A 247 22.01 7.87 2.30
N ASN A 248 22.45 7.97 1.05
CA ASN A 248 21.76 8.69 -0.01
C ASN A 248 21.15 7.71 -1.01
N ASP A 249 20.50 8.24 -2.04
CA ASP A 249 19.98 7.50 -3.19
C ASP A 249 19.02 6.36 -2.81
N LEU A 250 18.30 6.54 -1.69
CA LEU A 250 17.27 5.60 -1.23
C LEU A 250 16.00 5.77 -2.06
N SER A 251 15.36 4.66 -2.42
CA SER A 251 14.06 4.72 -3.09
C SER A 251 12.98 5.26 -2.14
N LYS A 252 11.90 5.87 -2.67
CA LYS A 252 10.80 6.38 -1.83
C LYS A 252 10.10 5.24 -1.10
N GLY A 253 9.51 5.54 0.06
CA GLY A 253 8.71 4.58 0.84
C GLY A 253 9.28 4.21 2.20
N VAL A 254 8.59 3.32 2.90
CA VAL A 254 8.99 2.80 4.20
C VAL A 254 10.16 1.84 4.03
N LYS A 255 11.22 2.07 4.81
CA LYS A 255 12.42 1.24 4.86
C LYS A 255 12.63 0.65 6.24
N ILE A 256 13.19 -0.55 6.27
CA ILE A 256 13.79 -1.14 7.46
C ILE A 256 15.30 -1.00 7.34
N ILE A 257 15.91 -0.28 8.28
CA ILE A 257 17.35 -0.07 8.32
C ILE A 257 17.91 -0.90 9.45
N LYS A 258 18.74 -1.89 9.10
CA LYS A 258 19.57 -2.61 10.05
C LYS A 258 20.91 -1.90 10.18
N ILE A 259 21.27 -1.51 11.40
CA ILE A 259 22.54 -0.87 11.73
C ILE A 259 23.31 -1.84 12.61
N SER A 260 24.54 -2.21 12.24
CA SER A 260 25.37 -3.07 13.07
C SER A 260 26.65 -2.37 13.51
N ILE A 261 26.95 -2.45 14.80
CA ILE A 261 28.14 -1.91 15.44
C ILE A 261 28.65 -2.95 16.41
N ASP A 262 29.92 -3.36 16.24
CA ASP A 262 30.59 -4.30 17.15
C ASP A 262 29.87 -5.66 17.30
N GLY A 263 29.34 -6.19 16.19
CA GLY A 263 28.62 -7.46 16.17
C GLY A 263 27.19 -7.42 16.73
N LYS A 264 26.76 -6.30 17.32
CA LYS A 264 25.37 -6.05 17.70
C LYS A 264 24.64 -5.35 16.56
N SER A 265 23.35 -5.63 16.40
CA SER A 265 22.50 -5.02 15.38
C SER A 265 21.25 -4.40 16.00
N TRP A 266 20.84 -3.27 15.44
CA TRP A 266 19.62 -2.54 15.76
C TRP A 266 18.85 -2.28 14.48
N TYR A 267 17.55 -2.00 14.62
CA TYR A 267 16.66 -1.84 13.49
C TYR A 267 15.81 -0.59 13.65
N GLU A 268 15.64 0.15 12.55
CA GLU A 268 14.83 1.37 12.49
C GLU A 268 13.85 1.27 11.32
N LYS A 269 12.58 1.60 11.57
CA LYS A 269 11.58 1.78 10.51
C LYS A 269 11.49 3.26 10.19
N VAL A 270 11.76 3.64 8.95
CA VAL A 270 11.76 5.04 8.52
C VAL A 270 10.97 5.23 7.24
N LEU A 271 10.37 6.40 7.07
CA LEU A 271 9.71 6.79 5.81
C LEU A 271 10.65 7.70 5.02
N ILE A 272 11.00 7.28 3.80
CA ILE A 272 11.82 8.05 2.85
C ILE A 272 10.90 8.80 1.89
N THR A 273 10.99 10.13 1.91
CA THR A 273 10.29 11.04 0.98
C THR A 273 11.32 11.94 0.28
N HIS A 274 11.08 12.26 -1.00
CA HIS A 274 11.85 13.25 -1.79
C HIS A 274 10.93 14.32 -2.34
#